data_AF-A0A2V3I2G5-F1
#
_entry.id   AF-A0A2V3I2G5-F1
#
_cell.length_a   1.000
_cell.length_b   1.000
_cell.length_c   1.000
_cell.angle_alpha   90.00
_cell.angle_beta   90.00
_cell.angle_gamma   90.00
#
_symmetry.space_group_name_H-M   'P 1'
#
loop_
_entity.id
_entity.type
_entity.pdbx_description
1 polymer ?
#
loop_
_entity_poly.entity_id
_entity_poly.type
_entity_poly.pdbx_seq_one_letter_code
_entity_poly.pdbx_strand_id
1 'polypeptide(L)'
;MVVRDSHGQLVSVTESTNGYYVPHDVTDEAFDRNFGKKEIVTVDDIKYEKVQYIVKDRHYRVPMKLMFFIPAVIEVSYGSETVTVEAFIFQAFVPLVYLEEDDVVDTQWTIFRKLN
;
A
#
# COMPACT_ATOMS: atom_id res chain seq x y z
N MET A 1 -1.49 -0.25 10.83
CA MET A 1 -1.50 1.21 10.56
C MET A 1 -1.28 1.96 11.87
N VAL A 2 -0.50 3.05 11.83
CA VAL A 2 -0.40 4.00 12.93
C VAL A 2 -0.98 5.33 12.45
N VAL A 3 -1.89 5.92 13.20
CA VAL A 3 -2.47 7.25 12.93
C VAL A 3 -1.86 8.25 13.92
N ARG A 4 -1.45 9.41 13.41
CA ARG A 4 -0.87 10.51 14.20
C ARG A 4 -1.57 11.82 13.88
N ASP A 5 -1.58 12.74 14.83
CA ASP A 5 -2.08 14.09 14.62
C ASP A 5 -1.05 14.98 13.89
N SER A 6 -1.41 16.24 13.64
CA SER A 6 -0.54 17.23 12.98
C SER A 6 0.72 17.59 13.78
N HIS A 7 0.78 17.28 15.08
CA HIS A 7 1.96 17.45 15.93
C HIS A 7 2.79 16.16 16.04
N GLY A 8 2.41 15.10 15.32
CA GLY A 8 3.09 13.80 15.34
C GLY A 8 2.76 12.92 16.55
N GLN A 9 1.80 13.32 17.39
CA GLN A 9 1.37 12.54 18.56
C GLN A 9 0.57 11.32 18.11
N LEU A 10 0.71 10.21 18.83
CA LEU A 10 0.00 8.98 18.51
C LEU A 10 -1.50 9.13 18.80
N VAL A 11 -2.33 8.95 17.78
CA VAL A 11 -3.80 8.94 17.90
C VAL A 11 -4.33 7.52 18.04
N SER A 12 -3.85 6.61 17.19
CA SER A 12 -4.31 5.22 17.19
C SER A 12 -3.28 4.27 16.58
N VAL A 13 -3.29 3.02 17.05
CA VAL A 13 -2.62 1.89 16.40
C VAL A 13 -3.70 0.90 16.03
N THR A 14 -3.68 0.44 14.79
CA THR A 14 -4.55 -0.65 14.34
C THR A 14 -3.71 -1.73 13.70
N GLU A 15 -3.82 -2.92 14.25
CA GLU A 15 -3.33 -4.13 13.63
C GLU A 15 -4.50 -4.75 12.85
N SER A 16 -4.31 -4.99 11.56
CA SER A 16 -5.25 -5.75 10.76
C SER A 16 -4.50 -6.91 10.14
N THR A 17 -4.97 -8.12 10.39
CA THR A 17 -4.59 -9.32 9.64
C THR A 17 -5.40 -9.46 8.36
N ASN A 18 -6.40 -8.60 8.16
CA ASN A 18 -7.38 -8.70 7.09
C ASN A 18 -7.15 -7.57 6.09
N GLY A 19 -6.68 -7.96 4.91
CA GLY A 19 -6.58 -7.15 3.70
C GLY A 19 -6.84 -8.04 2.50
N TYR A 20 -7.14 -7.44 1.35
CA TYR A 20 -7.24 -8.20 0.12
C TYR A 20 -6.10 -7.82 -0.80
N TYR A 21 -5.58 -8.81 -1.51
CA TYR A 21 -4.52 -8.66 -2.48
C TYR A 21 -4.85 -9.51 -3.70
N VAL A 22 -4.34 -9.10 -4.86
CA VAL A 22 -4.41 -9.92 -6.08
C VAL A 22 -3.45 -11.11 -5.97
N PRO A 23 -3.53 -12.14 -6.84
CA PRO A 23 -2.64 -13.31 -6.75
C PRO A 23 -1.15 -12.94 -6.72
N HIS A 24 -0.34 -13.77 -6.05
CA HIS A 24 1.07 -13.46 -5.80
C HIS A 24 1.88 -13.19 -7.06
N ASP A 25 1.66 -13.96 -8.13
CA ASP A 25 2.34 -13.75 -9.41
C ASP A 25 2.13 -12.33 -9.95
N VAL A 26 0.91 -11.79 -9.82
CA VAL A 26 0.58 -10.42 -10.24
C VAL A 26 1.17 -9.40 -9.27
N THR A 27 1.11 -9.65 -7.96
CA THR A 27 1.71 -8.73 -6.99
C THR A 27 3.23 -8.69 -7.09
N ASP A 28 3.89 -9.80 -7.44
CA ASP A 28 5.34 -9.89 -7.55
C ASP A 28 5.82 -9.16 -8.81
N GLU A 29 5.14 -9.35 -9.95
CA GLU A 29 5.40 -8.55 -11.16
C GLU A 29 5.19 -7.05 -10.88
N ALA A 30 4.08 -6.71 -10.23
CA ALA A 30 3.81 -5.34 -9.84
C ALA A 30 4.89 -4.80 -8.88
N PHE A 31 5.37 -5.62 -7.94
CA PHE A 31 6.44 -5.28 -7.01
C PHE A 31 7.75 -4.94 -7.72
N ASP A 32 8.11 -5.73 -8.73
CA ASP A 32 9.31 -5.52 -9.52
C ASP A 32 9.23 -4.25 -10.36
N ARG A 33 8.10 -4.03 -11.03
CA ARG A 33 7.91 -2.92 -11.99
C ARG A 33 7.62 -1.57 -11.33
N ASN A 34 6.79 -1.55 -10.30
CA ASN A 34 6.18 -0.30 -9.80
C ASN A 34 6.90 0.29 -8.59
N PHE A 35 7.75 -0.49 -7.92
CA PHE A 35 8.46 -0.06 -6.73
C PHE A 35 9.93 0.10 -7.04
N GLY A 36 10.50 1.21 -6.57
CA GLY A 36 11.87 1.61 -6.84
C GLY A 36 12.92 0.71 -6.18
N LYS A 37 13.94 1.33 -5.58
CA LYS A 37 15.06 0.60 -4.98
C LYS A 37 14.55 -0.30 -3.85
N LYS A 38 14.89 -1.59 -3.95
CA LYS A 38 14.62 -2.63 -2.97
C LYS A 38 15.88 -2.86 -2.13
N GLU A 39 15.71 -2.97 -0.83
CA GLU A 39 16.78 -3.31 0.11
C GLU A 39 16.64 -4.77 0.53
N ILE A 40 17.74 -5.53 0.52
CA ILE A 40 17.74 -6.89 1.07
C ILE A 40 17.89 -6.79 2.58
N VAL A 41 16.92 -7.32 3.31
CA VAL A 41 16.93 -7.37 4.78
C VAL A 41 16.70 -8.81 5.26
N THR A 42 17.17 -9.11 6.47
CA THR A 42 16.96 -10.41 7.10
C THR A 42 16.21 -10.21 8.41
N VAL A 43 15.11 -10.95 8.57
CA VAL A 43 14.28 -10.96 9.78
C VAL A 43 14.04 -12.43 10.12
N ASP A 44 14.41 -12.84 11.33
CA ASP A 44 14.27 -14.23 11.81
C ASP A 44 14.80 -15.27 10.80
N ASP A 45 16.04 -15.05 10.32
CA ASP A 45 16.74 -15.87 9.32
C ASP A 45 16.07 -15.97 7.93
N ILE A 46 14.97 -15.26 7.70
CA ILE A 46 14.30 -15.17 6.41
C ILE A 46 14.77 -13.89 5.71
N LYS A 47 15.17 -14.01 4.44
CA LYS A 47 15.56 -12.87 3.60
C LYS A 47 14.34 -12.28 2.89
N TYR A 48 14.30 -10.96 2.83
CA TYR A 48 13.25 -10.20 2.17
C TYR A 48 13.83 -9.11 1.30
N GLU A 49 13.12 -8.77 0.24
CA GLU A 49 13.20 -7.45 -0.37
C GLU A 49 12.23 -6.51 0.33
N LYS A 50 12.78 -5.41 0.83
CA LYS A 50 12.05 -4.37 1.52
C LYS A 50 11.98 -3.12 0.65
N VAL A 51 10.81 -2.51 0.60
CA VAL A 51 10.63 -1.16 0.03
C VAL A 51 9.84 -0.27 0.96
N GLN A 52 10.20 1.02 1.00
CA GLN A 52 9.37 2.08 1.57
C GLN A 52 8.53 2.69 0.45
N TYR A 53 7.21 2.60 0.58
CA TYR A 53 6.28 3.24 -0.33
C TYR A 53 5.54 4.35 0.42
N ILE A 54 5.84 5.60 0.06
CA ILE A 54 5.30 6.79 0.73
C ILE A 54 4.48 7.56 -0.29
N VAL A 55 3.23 7.84 0.06
CA VAL A 55 2.36 8.75 -0.68
C VAL A 55 2.03 9.92 0.22
N LYS A 56 2.36 11.13 -0.22
CA LYS A 56 2.11 12.36 0.55
C LYS A 56 1.07 13.23 -0.11
N ASP A 57 0.59 14.22 0.63
CA ASP A 57 -0.20 15.34 0.12
C ASP A 57 -1.53 14.94 -0.53
N ARG A 58 -2.14 13.85 -0.04
CA ARG A 58 -3.43 13.39 -0.59
C ARG A 58 -4.58 14.12 0.09
N HIS A 59 -5.29 14.88 -0.73
CA HIS A 59 -6.55 15.52 -0.38
C HIS A 59 -7.70 14.62 -0.83
N TYR A 60 -8.53 14.20 0.11
CA TYR A 60 -9.66 13.32 -0.16
C TYR A 60 -10.96 14.12 -0.13
N ARG A 61 -11.71 14.09 -1.22
CA ARG A 61 -13.04 14.72 -1.32
C ARG A 61 -14.15 13.79 -0.82
N VAL A 62 -13.91 13.11 0.30
CA VAL A 62 -14.87 12.22 0.95
C VAL A 62 -14.93 12.53 2.45
N PRO A 63 -16.11 12.48 3.08
CA PRO A 63 -16.27 12.87 4.49
C PRO A 63 -15.66 11.88 5.48
N MET A 64 -15.29 10.68 5.01
CA MET A 64 -14.69 9.65 5.84
C MET A 64 -13.88 8.65 5.01
N LYS A 65 -12.95 7.96 5.67
CA LYS A 65 -12.11 6.91 5.10
C LYS A 65 -12.07 5.68 6.01
N LEU A 66 -12.19 4.51 5.39
CA LEU A 66 -12.14 3.18 6.05
C LEU A 66 -11.08 2.26 5.45
N MET A 67 -10.50 2.63 4.32
CA MET A 67 -9.56 1.79 3.58
C MET A 67 -8.52 2.63 2.85
N PHE A 68 -7.30 2.12 2.80
CA PHE A 68 -6.25 2.61 1.91
C PHE A 68 -5.78 1.52 0.97
N PHE A 69 -5.29 1.96 -0.19
CA PHE A 69 -4.94 1.10 -1.31
C PHE A 69 -3.52 1.40 -1.76
N ILE A 70 -2.83 0.36 -2.23
CA ILE A 70 -1.59 0.48 -2.97
C ILE A 70 -1.91 0.29 -4.46
N PRO A 71 -1.90 1.36 -5.27
CA PRO A 71 -2.06 1.24 -6.71
C PRO A 71 -0.78 0.70 -7.34
N ALA A 72 -0.93 -0.04 -8.43
CA ALA A 72 0.15 -0.42 -9.31
C ALA A 72 -0.33 -0.48 -10.76
N VAL A 73 0.59 -0.27 -11.68
CA VAL A 73 0.40 -0.49 -13.10
C VAL A 73 0.69 -1.96 -13.38
N ILE A 74 -0.32 -2.69 -13.87
CA ILE A 74 -0.24 -4.13 -14.18
C ILE A 74 -0.57 -4.37 -15.65
N GLU A 75 -0.05 -5.47 -16.20
CA GLU A 75 -0.46 -5.97 -17.52
C GLU A 75 -1.57 -7.01 -17.37
N VAL A 76 -2.60 -6.87 -18.19
CA VAL A 76 -3.75 -7.78 -18.23
C VAL A 76 -3.92 -8.25 -19.67
N SER A 77 -3.89 -9.57 -19.85
CA SER A 77 -4.15 -10.19 -21.14
C SER A 77 -5.57 -10.72 -21.22
N TYR A 78 -6.28 -10.39 -22.30
CA TYR A 78 -7.61 -10.92 -22.62
C TYR A 78 -7.64 -11.33 -24.10
N GLY A 79 -7.76 -12.64 -24.35
CA GLY A 79 -7.62 -13.18 -25.70
C GLY A 79 -6.19 -12.96 -26.23
N SER A 80 -6.07 -12.30 -27.38
CA SER A 80 -4.78 -11.94 -28.00
C SER A 80 -4.29 -10.54 -27.64
N GLU A 81 -5.05 -9.78 -26.86
CA GLU A 81 -4.71 -8.41 -26.49
C GLU A 81 -4.06 -8.37 -25.11
N THR A 82 -3.04 -7.53 -24.95
CA THR A 82 -2.45 -7.21 -23.65
C THR A 82 -2.53 -5.70 -23.46
N VAL A 83 -3.12 -5.30 -22.34
CA VAL A 83 -3.32 -3.90 -21.98
C VAL A 83 -2.70 -3.62 -20.63
N THR A 84 -2.17 -2.41 -20.47
CA THR A 84 -1.66 -1.92 -19.19
C THR A 84 -2.77 -1.15 -18.48
N VAL A 85 -3.04 -1.49 -17.23
CA VAL A 85 -4.09 -0.85 -16.41
C VAL A 85 -3.56 -0.44 -15.05
N GLU A 86 -4.10 0.63 -14.49
CA GLU A 86 -3.91 0.98 -13.08
C GLU A 86 -4.91 0.20 -12.23
N ALA A 87 -4.41 -0.60 -11.29
CA ALA A 87 -5.22 -1.42 -10.40
C ALA A 87 -4.74 -1.30 -8.95
N PHE A 88 -5.62 -1.56 -7.99
CA PHE A 88 -5.23 -1.69 -6.59
C PHE A 88 -4.78 -3.12 -6.31
N ILE A 89 -3.48 -3.30 -6.07
CA ILE A 89 -2.88 -4.63 -5.82
C ILE A 89 -2.97 -5.06 -4.36
N PHE A 90 -3.21 -4.11 -3.47
CA PHE A 90 -3.37 -4.35 -2.03
C PHE A 90 -4.34 -3.33 -1.43
N GLN A 91 -5.18 -3.80 -0.50
CA GLN A 91 -6.05 -2.96 0.34
C GLN A 91 -5.93 -3.33 1.81
N ALA A 92 -5.92 -2.33 2.68
CA ALA A 92 -6.01 -2.51 4.13
C ALA A 92 -7.13 -1.65 4.72
N PHE A 93 -7.92 -2.28 5.60
CA PHE A 93 -8.90 -1.60 6.44
C PHE A 93 -8.20 -0.79 7.53
N VAL A 94 -8.79 0.34 7.85
CA VAL A 94 -8.39 1.23 8.95
C VAL A 94 -9.62 1.54 9.80
N PRO A 95 -9.45 1.94 11.07
CA PRO A 95 -10.57 2.50 11.82
C PRO A 95 -11.19 3.64 11.03
N LEU A 96 -12.49 3.83 11.20
CA LEU A 96 -13.20 4.94 10.56
C LEU A 96 -12.53 6.28 10.94
N VAL A 97 -12.02 6.99 9.94
CA VAL A 97 -11.47 8.34 10.10
C VAL A 97 -12.40 9.31 9.39
N TYR A 98 -12.82 10.37 10.09
CA TYR A 98 -13.52 11.50 9.48
C TYR A 98 -12.49 12.48 8.92
N LEU A 99 -12.77 13.05 7.75
CA LEU A 99 -11.86 13.99 7.07
C LEU A 99 -12.58 15.32 6.82
N GLU A 100 -11.89 16.42 7.14
CA GLU A 100 -12.27 17.78 6.78
C GLU A 100 -11.70 18.15 5.40
N GLU A 101 -12.16 19.27 4.81
CA GLU A 101 -11.82 19.64 3.42
C GLU A 101 -10.33 19.97 3.24
N ASP A 102 -9.69 20.49 4.29
CA ASP A 102 -8.29 20.88 4.36
C ASP A 102 -7.38 19.80 4.98
N ASP A 103 -7.94 18.64 5.33
CA ASP A 103 -7.13 17.53 5.83
C ASP A 103 -6.22 16.97 4.74
N VAL A 104 -4.94 16.86 5.10
CA VAL A 104 -3.91 16.21 4.26
C VAL A 104 -3.63 14.82 4.81
N VAL A 105 -3.75 13.82 3.95
CA VAL A 105 -3.49 12.43 4.31
C VAL A 105 -2.19 11.93 3.69
N ASP A 106 -1.23 11.63 4.56
CA ASP A 106 0.00 10.94 4.20
C ASP A 106 -0.11 9.45 4.54
N THR A 107 0.38 8.58 3.65
CA THR A 107 0.49 7.14 3.90
C THR A 107 1.93 6.66 3.72
N GLN A 108 2.40 5.83 4.63
CA GLN A 108 3.70 5.18 4.56
C GLN A 108 3.53 3.67 4.75
N TRP A 109 4.03 2.91 3.78
CA TRP A 109 3.99 1.46 3.75
C TRP A 109 5.41 0.92 3.77
N THR A 110 5.66 -0.02 4.67
CA THR A 110 6.85 -0.87 4.59
C THR A 110 6.42 -2.21 4.03
N ILE A 111 6.86 -2.53 2.83
CA ILE A 111 6.44 -3.75 2.12
C ILE A 111 7.63 -4.70 2.11
N PHE A 112 7.40 -5.95 2.50
CA PHE A 112 8.37 -7.02 2.46
C PHE A 112 7.91 -8.09 1.47
N ARG A 113 8.71 -8.40 0.45
CA ARG A 113 8.57 -9.60 -0.38
C ARG A 113 9.56 -10.64 0.10
N LYS A 114 9.07 -11.82 0.47
CA LYS A 114 9.95 -12.93 0.87
C LYS A 114 10.75 -13.38 -0.36
N LEU A 115 12.06 -13.52 -0.19
CA LEU A 115 12.90 -14.16 -1.20
C LEU A 115 12.77 -15.67 -1.04
N ASN A 116 12.33 -16.34 -2.11
CA ASN A 116 12.28 -17.81 -2.19
C ASN A 116 13.64 -18.39 -2.59
#